data_AF-A0A938WNS5-F1
#
_entry.id   AF-A0A938WNS5-F1
#
_cell.length_a   1.000
_cell.length_b   1.000
_cell.length_c   1.000
_cell.angle_alpha   90.00
_cell.angle_beta   90.00
_cell.angle_gamma   90.00
#
_symmetry.space_group_name_H-M   'P 1'
#
loop_
_entity.id
_entity.type
_entity.pdbx_description
1 polymer ?
#
loop_
_entity_poly.entity_id
_entity_poly.type
_entity_poly.pdbx_seq_one_letter_code
_entity_poly.pdbx_strand_id
1 'polypeptide(L)'
;MKLINLKVIVCSLALLAGIPIRAQVVDKSPQTDTLAFKDRLSLRFNALDWVLLMPGVGIEFDLGNKNWSRWALGVDVSGNVGGSHTFKPGIVFNLAEVNVELRNYWRIRQIDGRGVKRHTGFVDKLFSCRRDRVKHPTVTYYRGLYASYSDFSVKFGSEGKQGTALSAGLSLGAVRPLYVFANGSSLDMELGLSVGVCYARYDTYRHDRESDCYPLVSTGDWKIVPFPVVRDLRVGLVYRLGDYPSTHKYRWRYDCDYTFAALQDSINTARETAKINQHYADSVGKVIDAEFWKVYNAAARVNRIHADSVRREAEARQKAQKEAVRKQRAKEKAERKKEKKASAGKDNDKRANERKEDKDEAR
;
A
#
# COMPACT_ATOMS: atom_id res chain seq x y z
N MET A 1 22.41 41.45 24.14
CA MET A 1 22.83 40.46 23.13
C MET A 1 23.84 41.10 22.20
N LYS A 2 25.05 40.53 22.11
CA LYS A 2 26.14 41.07 21.27
C LYS A 2 25.69 41.06 19.81
N LEU A 3 25.81 42.21 19.13
CA LEU A 3 25.51 42.35 17.71
C LEU A 3 26.16 41.22 16.92
N ILE A 4 25.35 40.38 16.27
CA ILE A 4 25.82 39.50 15.22
C ILE A 4 26.37 40.42 14.13
N ASN A 5 27.70 40.43 14.02
CA ASN A 5 28.45 41.37 13.19
C ASN A 5 27.88 41.39 11.76
N LEU A 6 27.49 42.56 11.27
CA LEU A 6 27.06 42.81 9.89
C LEU A 6 28.04 42.20 8.86
N LYS A 7 29.33 42.13 9.21
CA LYS A 7 30.39 41.47 8.42
C LYS A 7 30.13 39.97 8.21
N VAL A 8 29.55 39.27 9.18
CA VAL A 8 29.20 37.85 9.06
C VAL A 8 28.05 37.68 8.06
N ILE A 9 27.01 38.52 8.15
CA ILE A 9 25.86 38.50 7.23
C ILE A 9 26.31 38.84 5.79
N VAL A 10 27.19 39.84 5.63
CA VAL A 10 27.75 40.23 4.32
C VAL A 10 28.66 39.12 3.76
N CYS A 11 29.46 38.44 4.60
CA CYS A 11 30.23 37.27 4.16
C CYS A 11 29.32 36.09 3.75
N SER A 12 28.20 35.86 4.46
CA SER A 12 27.20 34.85 4.09
C SER A 12 26.54 35.16 2.74
N LEU A 13 26.23 36.43 2.48
CA LEU A 13 25.68 36.92 1.21
C LEU A 13 26.71 36.89 0.07
N ALA A 14 27.98 37.16 0.35
CA ALA A 14 29.06 37.07 -0.64
C ALA A 14 29.34 35.62 -1.08
N LEU A 15 29.15 34.64 -0.19
CA LEU A 15 29.23 33.21 -0.53
C LEU A 15 28.11 32.76 -1.49
N LEU A 16 26.98 33.47 -1.54
CA LEU A 16 25.91 33.24 -2.53
C LEU A 16 26.24 33.81 -3.92
N ALA A 17 27.16 34.77 -4.03
CA ALA A 17 27.52 35.44 -5.29
C ALA A 17 28.52 34.65 -6.17
N GLY A 18 29.16 33.61 -5.62
CA GLY A 18 30.13 32.77 -6.35
C GLY A 18 29.53 31.62 -7.16
N ILE A 19 28.21 31.56 -7.30
CA ILE A 19 27.52 30.43 -7.92
C ILE A 19 27.36 30.68 -9.43
N PRO A 20 28.05 29.94 -10.32
CA PRO A 20 27.93 30.13 -11.76
C PRO A 20 26.51 29.80 -12.24
N ILE A 21 25.86 30.78 -12.87
CA ILE A 21 24.54 30.63 -13.48
C ILE A 21 24.74 30.08 -14.90
N ARG A 22 24.34 28.83 -15.13
CA ARG A 22 24.19 28.24 -16.46
C ARG A 22 22.70 27.90 -16.70
N ALA A 23 22.32 27.59 -17.94
CA ALA A 23 20.94 27.35 -18.39
C ALA A 23 20.45 25.89 -18.27
N GLN A 24 19.13 25.72 -18.11
CA GLN A 24 18.39 24.50 -17.73
C GLN A 24 18.87 23.20 -18.41
N VAL A 25 19.19 22.18 -17.61
CA VAL A 25 19.27 20.78 -18.06
C VAL A 25 18.31 19.97 -17.18
N VAL A 26 17.23 19.47 -17.78
CA VAL A 26 16.34 18.50 -17.13
C VAL A 26 16.87 17.12 -17.49
N ASP A 27 17.66 16.51 -16.60
CA ASP A 27 17.94 15.09 -16.72
C ASP A 27 16.61 14.33 -16.55
N LYS A 28 16.38 13.29 -17.35
CA LYS A 28 15.17 12.45 -17.26
C LYS A 28 15.53 11.00 -16.94
N SER A 29 16.79 10.72 -16.65
CA SER A 29 17.25 9.38 -16.31
C SER A 29 16.50 8.85 -15.06
N PRO A 30 15.86 7.68 -15.15
CA PRO A 30 15.34 6.98 -13.99
C PRO A 30 16.44 6.08 -13.47
N GLN A 31 17.33 6.66 -12.67
CA GLN A 31 18.37 5.94 -11.95
C GLN A 31 18.24 6.20 -10.45
N THR A 32 18.67 5.23 -9.64
CA THR A 32 18.74 5.40 -8.19
C THR A 32 20.01 6.15 -7.84
N ASP A 33 19.90 7.47 -7.71
CA ASP A 33 21.04 8.30 -7.36
C ASP A 33 21.24 8.43 -5.86
N THR A 34 22.51 8.39 -5.46
CA THR A 34 22.94 8.76 -4.12
C THR A 34 23.16 10.26 -4.03
N LEU A 35 22.41 10.92 -3.15
CA LEU A 35 22.52 12.35 -2.88
C LEU A 35 23.81 12.63 -2.08
N ALA A 36 24.65 13.54 -2.56
CA ALA A 36 25.79 14.04 -1.79
C ALA A 36 25.30 14.89 -0.59
N PHE A 37 26.19 15.22 0.34
CA PHE A 37 25.84 16.02 1.51
C PHE A 37 25.25 17.39 1.13
N LYS A 38 25.87 18.06 0.14
CA LYS A 38 25.40 19.34 -0.40
C LYS A 38 23.98 19.24 -0.97
N ASP A 39 23.67 18.14 -1.63
CA ASP A 39 22.34 17.90 -2.23
C ASP A 39 21.26 17.68 -1.17
N ARG A 40 21.64 17.38 0.07
CA ARG A 40 20.66 17.18 1.16
C ARG A 40 20.33 18.46 1.88
N LEU A 41 21.07 19.56 1.62
CA LEU A 41 20.89 20.83 2.30
C LEU A 41 19.97 21.76 1.50
N SER A 42 19.04 22.39 2.18
CA SER A 42 18.15 23.40 1.62
C SER A 42 17.97 24.56 2.57
N LEU A 43 17.86 25.76 2.01
CA LEU A 43 17.61 27.00 2.73
C LEU A 43 16.16 27.40 2.50
N ARG A 44 15.46 27.73 3.57
CA ARG A 44 14.05 28.13 3.54
C ARG A 44 13.93 29.60 3.93
N PHE A 45 13.10 30.32 3.20
CA PHE A 45 12.80 31.72 3.44
C PHE A 45 11.29 31.87 3.43
N ASN A 46 10.67 32.27 4.54
CA ASN A 46 9.22 32.46 4.60
C ASN A 46 8.85 33.90 4.25
N ALA A 47 8.37 34.18 3.04
CA ALA A 47 8.12 35.54 2.60
C ALA A 47 7.06 36.26 3.45
N LEU A 48 6.10 35.52 4.04
CA LEU A 48 5.10 36.11 4.92
C LEU A 48 5.72 36.73 6.17
N ASP A 49 6.67 36.04 6.81
CA ASP A 49 7.33 36.54 8.02
C ASP A 49 8.16 37.81 7.70
N TRP A 50 8.80 37.84 6.53
CA TRP A 50 9.51 39.02 6.05
C TRP A 50 8.58 40.23 5.84
N VAL A 51 7.38 40.02 5.31
CA VAL A 51 6.36 41.08 5.19
C VAL A 51 5.87 41.54 6.56
N LEU A 52 5.81 40.65 7.55
CA LEU A 52 5.44 40.95 8.94
C LEU A 52 6.61 41.51 9.77
N LEU A 53 7.72 41.92 9.13
CA LEU A 53 8.94 42.45 9.78
C LEU A 53 9.57 41.48 10.79
N MET A 54 9.37 40.18 10.57
CA MET A 54 9.98 39.09 11.29
C MET A 54 10.88 38.28 10.35
N PRO A 55 11.99 38.83 9.83
CA PRO A 55 12.84 38.07 8.94
C PRO A 55 13.25 36.74 9.57
N GLY A 56 13.02 35.67 8.82
CA GLY A 56 13.32 34.31 9.23
C GLY A 56 14.10 33.57 8.16
N VAL A 57 15.00 32.70 8.61
CA VAL A 57 15.77 31.80 7.77
C VAL A 57 15.69 30.40 8.35
N GLY A 58 15.42 29.43 7.49
CA GLY A 58 15.39 28.03 7.80
C GLY A 58 16.47 27.26 7.07
N ILE A 59 16.91 26.17 7.69
CA ILE A 59 17.77 25.17 7.08
C ILE A 59 17.06 23.83 7.18
N GLU A 60 16.96 23.12 6.07
CA GLU A 60 16.37 21.79 6.02
C GLU A 60 17.37 20.80 5.42
N PHE A 61 17.48 19.63 6.08
CA PHE A 61 18.39 18.56 5.75
C PHE A 61 17.64 17.25 5.47
N ASP A 62 17.84 16.68 4.28
CA ASP A 62 17.29 15.38 3.91
C ASP A 62 18.04 14.24 4.65
N LEU A 63 17.31 13.43 5.41
CA LEU A 63 17.90 12.39 6.27
C LEU A 63 18.44 11.19 5.47
N GLY A 64 17.89 10.92 4.29
CA GLY A 64 18.27 9.77 3.48
C GLY A 64 19.26 10.14 2.39
N ASN A 65 20.08 9.16 2.02
CA ASN A 65 21.11 9.31 0.99
C ASN A 65 20.64 9.01 -0.43
N LYS A 66 19.35 8.72 -0.65
CA LYS A 66 18.82 8.32 -1.96
C LYS A 66 17.72 9.26 -2.42
N ASN A 67 17.55 9.40 -3.73
CA ASN A 67 16.53 10.26 -4.35
C ASN A 67 15.06 9.95 -3.94
N TRP A 68 14.78 8.74 -3.48
CA TRP A 68 13.46 8.32 -3.00
C TRP A 68 13.26 8.49 -1.49
N SER A 69 14.29 8.91 -0.74
CA SER A 69 14.12 9.27 0.67
C SER A 69 13.09 10.38 0.78
N ARG A 70 12.24 10.32 1.82
CA ARG A 70 11.10 11.24 2.02
C ARG A 70 11.21 12.06 3.29
N TRP A 71 12.17 11.76 4.14
CA TRP A 71 12.27 12.37 5.44
C TRP A 71 13.31 13.48 5.42
N ALA A 72 12.93 14.64 5.92
CA ALA A 72 13.79 15.80 6.09
C ALA A 72 13.61 16.40 7.48
N LEU A 73 14.68 16.90 8.05
CA LEU A 73 14.70 17.62 9.32
C LEU A 73 15.03 19.08 9.05
N GLY A 74 14.15 19.98 9.48
CA GLY A 74 14.30 21.41 9.34
C GLY A 74 14.42 22.12 10.69
N VAL A 75 15.20 23.19 10.71
CA VAL A 75 15.27 24.15 11.80
C VAL A 75 15.06 25.55 11.22
N ASP A 76 14.09 26.28 11.74
CA ASP A 76 13.82 27.68 11.38
C ASP A 76 14.08 28.58 12.56
N VAL A 77 14.66 29.75 12.27
CA VAL A 77 14.80 30.83 13.25
C VAL A 77 14.23 32.09 12.63
N SER A 78 13.29 32.73 13.32
CA SER A 78 12.69 34.00 12.93
C SER A 78 12.71 34.98 14.09
N GLY A 79 12.78 36.27 13.78
CA GLY A 79 12.75 37.30 14.80
C GLY A 79 12.59 38.70 14.23
N ASN A 80 11.98 39.59 15.00
CA ASN A 80 11.89 40.99 14.62
C ASN A 80 13.26 41.68 14.59
N VAL A 81 13.52 42.44 13.52
CA VAL A 81 14.66 43.35 13.45
C VAL A 81 14.24 44.67 14.06
N GLY A 82 14.61 44.86 15.32
CA GLY A 82 14.23 46.04 16.10
C GLY A 82 14.75 47.35 15.49
N GLY A 83 13.89 48.36 15.43
CA GLY A 83 14.24 49.75 15.17
C GLY A 83 14.43 50.53 16.48
N SER A 84 15.33 51.51 16.48
CA SER A 84 15.40 52.48 17.58
C SER A 84 14.29 53.51 17.39
N HIS A 85 13.45 53.69 18.40
CA HIS A 85 12.40 54.69 18.43
C HIS A 85 12.61 55.62 19.63
N THR A 86 12.44 56.93 19.42
CA THR A 86 12.56 57.94 20.48
C THR A 86 11.43 57.87 21.50
N PHE A 87 10.25 57.38 21.09
CA PHE A 87 9.08 57.19 21.94
C PHE A 87 8.66 55.72 21.94
N LYS A 88 8.13 55.23 23.08
CA LYS A 88 7.62 53.86 23.12
C LYS A 88 6.32 53.78 22.32
N PRO A 89 6.23 52.85 21.35
CA PRO A 89 5.08 52.79 20.48
C PRO A 89 3.87 52.22 21.24
N GLY A 90 2.69 52.81 21.00
CA GLY A 90 1.44 52.28 21.55
C GLY A 90 1.05 50.89 21.00
N ILE A 91 1.69 50.46 19.91
CA ILE A 91 1.54 49.14 19.29
C ILE A 91 2.90 48.45 19.36
N VAL A 92 2.94 47.24 19.91
CA VAL A 92 4.17 46.45 20.05
C VAL A 92 3.95 45.12 19.35
N PHE A 93 4.86 44.75 18.47
CA PHE A 93 4.85 43.43 17.84
C PHE A 93 6.29 42.93 17.77
N ASN A 94 6.69 42.22 18.82
CA ASN A 94 7.97 41.55 18.92
C ASN A 94 7.74 40.06 19.13
N LEU A 95 8.37 39.24 18.32
CA LEU A 95 8.27 37.80 18.31
C LEU A 95 9.63 37.27 17.86
N ALA A 96 10.19 36.35 18.63
CA ALA A 96 11.39 35.59 18.28
C ALA A 96 11.03 34.12 18.42
N GLU A 97 11.24 33.33 17.37
CA GLU A 97 10.84 31.92 17.33
C GLU A 97 11.99 31.05 16.82
N VAL A 98 12.16 29.91 17.49
CA VAL A 98 12.97 28.79 17.01
C VAL A 98 12.04 27.61 16.81
N ASN A 99 12.00 27.09 15.59
CA ASN A 99 11.14 25.98 15.21
C ASN A 99 11.98 24.81 14.70
N VAL A 100 11.65 23.61 15.14
CA VAL A 100 12.21 22.36 14.62
C VAL A 100 11.08 21.57 13.99
N GLU A 101 11.31 21.05 12.78
CA GLU A 101 10.28 20.39 12.00
C GLU A 101 10.80 19.12 11.34
N LEU A 102 10.12 18.00 11.57
CA LEU A 102 10.36 16.76 10.86
C LEU A 102 9.32 16.62 9.75
N ARG A 103 9.76 16.67 8.50
CA ARG A 103 8.89 16.58 7.31
C ARG A 103 8.98 15.23 6.62
N ASN A 104 7.84 14.77 6.14
CA ASN A 104 7.71 13.64 5.23
C ASN A 104 7.11 14.12 3.91
N TYR A 105 7.89 14.03 2.83
CA TYR A 105 7.51 14.43 1.48
C TYR A 105 6.89 13.30 0.67
N TRP A 106 5.91 13.60 -0.17
CA TRP A 106 5.38 12.66 -1.17
C TRP A 106 4.95 13.35 -2.45
N ARG A 107 4.92 12.59 -3.55
CA ARG A 107 4.43 13.02 -4.85
C ARG A 107 3.16 12.26 -5.22
N ILE A 108 2.21 12.97 -5.82
CA ILE A 108 0.99 12.37 -6.34
C ILE A 108 1.28 11.55 -7.59
N ARG A 109 0.66 10.37 -7.71
CA ARG A 109 0.78 9.49 -8.87
C ARG A 109 -0.55 9.39 -9.60
N GLN A 110 -0.48 9.40 -10.92
CA GLN A 110 -1.63 9.08 -11.76
C GLN A 110 -1.90 7.57 -11.73
N ILE A 111 -3.16 7.18 -11.46
CA ILE A 111 -3.57 5.78 -11.57
C ILE A 111 -3.73 5.47 -13.05
N ASP A 112 -2.90 4.57 -13.59
CA ASP A 112 -2.93 4.16 -15.00
C ASP A 112 -3.82 2.92 -15.26
N GLY A 113 -4.97 2.85 -14.58
CA GLY A 113 -5.95 1.75 -14.75
C GLY A 113 -5.52 0.34 -14.33
N ARG A 114 -4.22 0.08 -14.08
CA ARG A 114 -3.70 -1.22 -13.65
C ARG A 114 -3.95 -1.45 -12.15
N GLY A 115 -5.05 -2.12 -11.82
CA GLY A 115 -5.22 -2.87 -10.57
C GLY A 115 -5.37 -2.07 -9.26
N VAL A 116 -5.44 -0.73 -9.30
CA VAL A 116 -5.54 0.10 -8.09
C VAL A 116 -6.97 0.60 -7.91
N LYS A 117 -7.64 0.18 -6.82
CA LYS A 117 -9.02 0.61 -6.51
C LYS A 117 -9.12 2.14 -6.45
N ARG A 118 -10.13 2.68 -7.15
CA ARG A 118 -10.50 4.10 -7.14
C ARG A 118 -10.85 4.55 -5.72
N HIS A 119 -10.62 5.82 -5.40
CA HIS A 119 -11.03 6.39 -4.10
C HIS A 119 -12.54 6.28 -3.93
N THR A 120 -12.97 5.77 -2.78
CA THR A 120 -14.38 5.63 -2.43
C THR A 120 -14.94 6.83 -1.68
N GLY A 121 -14.11 7.70 -1.09
CA GLY A 121 -14.56 8.86 -0.30
C GLY A 121 -13.68 10.11 -0.41
N PHE A 122 -14.21 11.26 0.02
CA PHE A 122 -13.53 12.56 0.01
C PHE A 122 -12.29 12.61 0.92
N VAL A 123 -12.38 12.02 2.12
CA VAL A 123 -11.27 11.94 3.08
C VAL A 123 -10.14 11.07 2.53
N ASP A 124 -10.47 9.91 1.95
CA ASP A 124 -9.48 9.05 1.26
C ASP A 124 -8.81 9.81 0.09
N LYS A 125 -9.57 10.62 -0.65
CA LYS A 125 -9.01 11.45 -1.74
C LYS A 125 -8.09 12.59 -1.24
N LEU A 126 -8.29 13.11 -0.03
CA LEU A 126 -7.44 14.14 0.58
C LEU A 126 -6.11 13.57 1.08
N PHE A 127 -6.15 12.37 1.67
CA PHE A 127 -4.98 11.75 2.28
C PHE A 127 -4.26 10.75 1.37
N SER A 128 -4.83 10.41 0.20
CA SER A 128 -4.19 9.48 -0.72
C SER A 128 -3.22 10.17 -1.69
N CYS A 129 -2.14 9.45 -2.00
CA CYS A 129 -1.16 9.81 -3.00
C CYS A 129 -1.63 9.55 -4.45
N ARG A 130 -2.83 8.99 -4.65
CA ARG A 130 -3.32 8.51 -5.95
C ARG A 130 -4.35 9.47 -6.54
N ARG A 131 -4.28 9.74 -7.84
CA ARG A 131 -5.26 10.58 -8.56
C ARG A 131 -5.59 9.99 -9.93
N ASP A 132 -6.85 10.08 -10.36
CA ASP A 132 -7.27 9.65 -11.70
C ASP A 132 -6.59 10.46 -12.82
N ARG A 133 -6.41 11.77 -12.60
CA ARG A 133 -5.65 12.66 -13.49
C ARG A 133 -4.80 13.61 -12.66
N VAL A 134 -3.49 13.60 -12.88
CA VAL A 134 -2.56 14.51 -12.18
C VAL A 134 -2.47 15.81 -12.98
N LYS A 135 -3.05 16.90 -12.44
CA LYS A 135 -2.99 18.23 -13.09
C LYS A 135 -1.62 18.91 -12.92
N HIS A 136 -0.92 18.64 -11.82
CA HIS A 136 0.37 19.24 -11.50
C HIS A 136 1.38 18.17 -11.02
N PRO A 137 2.09 17.50 -11.95
CA PRO A 137 2.98 16.38 -11.61
C PRO A 137 4.30 16.82 -10.92
N THR A 138 4.66 18.10 -11.04
CA THR A 138 5.89 18.64 -10.47
C THR A 138 5.75 19.04 -9.00
N VAL A 139 4.51 19.11 -8.48
CA VAL A 139 4.24 19.52 -7.09
C VAL A 139 4.52 18.37 -6.14
N THR A 140 5.30 18.65 -5.11
CA THR A 140 5.59 17.75 -4.00
C THR A 140 4.80 18.21 -2.78
N TYR A 141 4.16 17.30 -2.07
CA TYR A 141 3.44 17.61 -0.84
C TYR A 141 4.26 17.16 0.36
N TYR A 142 4.06 17.81 1.51
CA TYR A 142 4.69 17.40 2.76
C TYR A 142 3.71 17.42 3.93
N ARG A 143 4.05 16.62 4.93
CA ARG A 143 3.38 16.53 6.21
C ARG A 143 4.47 16.39 7.25
N GLY A 144 4.39 17.16 8.32
CA GLY A 144 5.41 17.15 9.33
C GLY A 144 4.85 17.29 10.72
N LEU A 145 5.73 16.99 11.67
CA LEU A 145 5.57 17.33 13.06
C LEU A 145 6.50 18.50 13.33
N TYR A 146 6.00 19.52 14.01
CA TYR A 146 6.80 20.65 14.42
C TYR A 146 6.75 20.81 15.94
N ALA A 147 7.84 21.35 16.48
CA ALA A 147 7.94 21.83 17.84
C ALA A 147 8.66 23.19 17.79
N SER A 148 8.06 24.22 18.37
CA SER A 148 8.64 25.55 18.40
C SER A 148 8.64 26.16 19.79
N TYR A 149 9.64 26.98 20.03
CA TYR A 149 9.77 27.83 21.20
C TYR A 149 9.76 29.28 20.73
N SER A 150 8.90 30.09 21.31
CA SER A 150 8.67 31.47 20.90
C SER A 150 8.61 32.41 22.09
N ASP A 151 9.32 33.51 22.00
CA ASP A 151 9.24 34.63 22.92
C ASP A 151 8.46 35.74 22.24
N PHE A 152 7.37 36.20 22.87
CA PHE A 152 6.45 37.15 22.26
C PHE A 152 6.19 38.34 23.17
N SER A 153 5.99 39.50 22.56
CA SER A 153 5.46 40.70 23.17
C SER A 153 4.57 41.40 22.15
N VAL A 154 3.27 41.32 22.38
CA VAL A 154 2.25 41.75 21.43
C VAL A 154 1.26 42.68 22.12
N LYS A 155 1.06 43.87 21.55
CA LYS A 155 0.10 44.88 22.00
C LYS A 155 -0.59 45.48 20.79
N PHE A 156 -1.85 45.10 20.58
CA PHE A 156 -2.72 45.66 19.53
C PHE A 156 -3.92 46.47 20.09
N GLY A 157 -3.91 46.76 21.39
CA GLY A 157 -5.00 47.47 22.08
C GLY A 157 -4.57 48.13 23.39
N SER A 158 -5.51 48.27 24.34
CA SER A 158 -5.26 48.86 25.66
C SER A 158 -4.22 48.07 26.45
N GLU A 159 -4.30 46.75 26.39
CA GLU A 159 -3.41 45.80 27.06
C GLU A 159 -2.56 45.03 26.04
N GLY A 160 -1.30 44.79 26.39
CA GLY A 160 -0.36 43.94 25.69
C GLY A 160 -0.07 42.68 26.50
N LYS A 161 0.37 41.62 25.82
CA LYS A 161 0.78 40.36 26.41
C LYS A 161 2.23 40.10 26.06
N GLN A 162 3.07 39.83 27.06
CA GLN A 162 4.47 39.48 26.89
C GLN A 162 4.75 38.16 27.59
N GLY A 163 5.47 37.26 26.93
CA GLY A 163 5.64 35.93 27.47
C GLY A 163 6.44 34.99 26.60
N THR A 164 6.44 33.73 27.01
CA THR A 164 7.07 32.63 26.28
C THR A 164 6.02 31.57 25.97
N ALA A 165 6.13 30.97 24.80
CA ALA A 165 5.20 29.96 24.30
C ALA A 165 5.97 28.81 23.70
N LEU A 166 5.63 27.60 24.14
CA LEU A 166 6.04 26.35 23.53
C LEU A 166 4.87 25.83 22.71
N SER A 167 5.07 25.57 21.42
CA SER A 167 4.01 25.05 20.55
C SER A 167 4.46 23.76 19.87
N ALA A 168 3.51 22.85 19.67
CA ALA A 168 3.78 21.59 18.97
C ALA A 168 2.55 21.18 18.17
N GLY A 169 2.78 20.62 16.98
CA GLY A 169 1.66 20.29 16.10
C GLY A 169 2.05 19.66 14.79
N LEU A 170 1.11 19.75 13.85
CA LEU A 170 1.22 19.19 12.51
C LEU A 170 1.44 20.32 11.51
N SER A 171 2.33 20.09 10.57
CA SER A 171 2.53 20.94 9.40
C SER A 171 2.08 20.20 8.14
N LEU A 172 1.46 20.92 7.22
CA LEU A 172 1.02 20.41 5.93
C LEU A 172 1.33 21.43 4.86
N GLY A 173 1.78 21.00 3.69
CA GLY A 173 2.00 21.95 2.61
C GLY A 173 2.33 21.31 1.26
N ALA A 174 2.54 22.18 0.29
CA ALA A 174 2.87 21.87 -1.08
C ALA A 174 4.07 22.72 -1.52
N VAL A 175 5.01 22.08 -2.20
CA VAL A 175 6.22 22.67 -2.75
C VAL A 175 6.18 22.51 -4.27
N ARG A 176 6.33 23.61 -4.99
CA ARG A 176 6.36 23.64 -6.45
C ARG A 176 7.70 24.21 -6.92
N PRO A 177 8.46 23.50 -7.78
CA PRO A 177 9.67 24.06 -8.34
C PRO A 177 9.32 25.27 -9.23
N LEU A 178 9.97 26.41 -8.97
CA LEU A 178 9.85 27.62 -9.77
C LEU A 178 10.95 27.68 -10.83
N TYR A 179 12.19 27.49 -10.40
CA TYR A 179 13.35 27.65 -11.26
C TYR A 179 14.43 26.63 -10.91
N VAL A 180 15.06 26.06 -11.94
CA VAL A 180 16.22 25.17 -11.80
C VAL A 180 17.41 25.90 -12.41
N PHE A 181 18.40 26.15 -11.58
CA PHE A 181 19.68 26.70 -12.00
C PHE A 181 20.51 25.56 -12.60
N ALA A 182 21.39 25.83 -13.56
CA ALA A 182 22.15 24.74 -14.17
C ALA A 182 23.42 24.32 -13.44
N ASN A 183 23.71 24.96 -12.30
CA ASN A 183 24.53 24.32 -11.27
C ASN A 183 23.77 23.18 -10.56
N GLY A 184 22.55 22.86 -11.01
CA GLY A 184 21.63 21.86 -10.47
C GLY A 184 20.83 22.30 -9.23
N SER A 185 21.17 23.46 -8.64
CA SER A 185 20.39 24.03 -7.54
C SER A 185 18.97 24.33 -8.01
N SER A 186 18.00 24.32 -7.11
CA SER A 186 16.61 24.66 -7.45
C SER A 186 16.02 25.67 -6.48
N LEU A 187 15.24 26.59 -7.02
CA LEU A 187 14.38 27.49 -6.28
C LEU A 187 12.95 26.96 -6.39
N ASP A 188 12.40 26.57 -5.25
CA ASP A 188 11.02 26.11 -5.13
C ASP A 188 10.18 27.14 -4.37
N MET A 189 8.88 27.16 -4.65
CA MET A 189 7.87 27.87 -3.87
C MET A 189 7.21 26.89 -2.91
N GLU A 190 7.15 27.24 -1.63
CA GLU A 190 6.47 26.49 -0.58
C GLU A 190 5.17 27.21 -0.17
N LEU A 191 4.08 26.46 -0.10
CA LEU A 191 2.81 26.88 0.47
C LEU A 191 2.44 25.90 1.58
N GLY A 192 2.31 26.39 2.81
CA GLY A 192 2.13 25.52 3.98
C GLY A 192 1.25 26.12 5.06
N LEU A 193 0.77 25.25 5.94
CA LEU A 193 -0.02 25.58 7.11
C LEU A 193 0.45 24.74 8.29
N SER A 194 0.66 25.37 9.44
CA SER A 194 1.00 24.69 10.69
C SER A 194 -0.08 24.94 11.74
N VAL A 195 -0.61 23.86 12.32
CA VAL A 195 -1.64 23.91 13.36
C VAL A 195 -1.26 23.01 14.53
N GLY A 196 -1.50 23.45 15.76
CA GLY A 196 -1.08 22.69 16.92
C GLY A 196 -1.57 23.23 18.26
N VAL A 197 -1.06 22.63 19.32
CA VAL A 197 -1.30 23.07 20.69
C VAL A 197 -0.21 24.06 21.11
N CYS A 198 -0.60 25.06 21.91
CA CYS A 198 0.31 26.06 22.43
C CYS A 198 0.23 26.08 23.96
N TYR A 199 1.37 25.94 24.62
CA TYR A 199 1.54 26.10 26.05
C TYR A 199 2.27 27.42 26.28
N ALA A 200 1.57 28.41 26.85
CA ALA A 200 2.07 29.77 26.95
C ALA A 200 2.04 30.27 28.39
N ARG A 201 3.08 31.00 28.76
CA ARG A 201 3.13 31.84 29.95
C ARG A 201 3.20 33.28 29.49
N TYR A 202 2.26 34.12 29.92
CA TYR A 202 2.24 35.52 29.53
C TYR A 202 1.85 36.43 30.69
N ASP A 203 2.54 37.57 30.75
CA ASP A 203 2.21 38.69 31.60
C ASP A 203 1.47 39.75 30.78
N THR A 204 0.50 40.39 31.40
CA THR A 204 -0.27 41.47 30.77
C THR A 204 0.33 42.80 31.18
N TYR A 205 0.63 43.66 30.20
CA TYR A 205 1.18 45.01 30.41
C TYR A 205 0.30 46.07 29.74
N ARG A 206 0.28 47.29 30.30
CA ARG A 206 -0.37 48.45 29.68
C ARG A 206 0.71 49.39 29.14
N HIS A 207 0.33 50.28 28.23
CA HIS A 207 1.23 51.37 27.81
C HIS A 207 0.71 52.64 28.45
N ASP A 208 1.55 53.26 29.27
CA ASP A 208 1.28 54.57 29.84
C ASP A 208 1.99 55.63 28.99
N ARG A 209 1.20 56.53 28.39
CA ARG A 209 1.68 57.57 27.48
C ARG A 209 2.31 58.75 28.21
N GLU A 210 1.91 59.01 29.45
CA GLU A 210 2.42 60.16 30.22
C GLU A 210 3.81 59.86 30.77
N SER A 211 4.04 58.60 31.17
CA SER A 211 5.30 58.14 31.76
C SER A 211 6.24 57.44 30.77
N ASP A 212 5.84 57.33 29.48
CA ASP A 212 6.52 56.57 28.41
C ASP A 212 7.02 55.19 28.92
N CYS A 213 6.14 54.43 29.59
CA CYS A 213 6.51 53.17 30.25
C CYS A 213 5.45 52.07 30.05
N TYR A 214 5.87 50.81 30.27
CA TYR A 214 5.00 49.64 30.18
C TYR A 214 4.80 49.01 31.57
N PRO A 215 3.87 49.53 32.40
CA PRO A 215 3.58 48.91 33.69
C PRO A 215 2.92 47.53 33.51
N LEU A 216 3.34 46.56 34.32
CA LEU A 216 2.70 45.24 34.40
C LEU A 216 1.38 45.35 35.15
N VAL A 217 0.32 44.74 34.60
CA VAL A 217 -1.03 44.69 35.17
C VAL A 217 -1.28 43.36 35.87
N SER A 218 -0.78 42.26 35.31
CA SER A 218 -0.96 40.93 35.86
C SER A 218 0.15 40.00 35.42
N THR A 219 0.66 39.19 36.35
CA THR A 219 1.59 38.10 36.06
C THR A 219 0.80 36.82 35.83
N GLY A 220 1.06 36.15 34.72
CA GLY A 220 0.38 34.90 34.36
C GLY A 220 1.26 33.68 34.56
N ASP A 221 0.63 32.59 35.02
CA ASP A 221 1.23 31.26 35.03
C ASP A 221 1.06 30.54 33.69
N TRP A 222 1.79 29.43 33.53
CA TRP A 222 1.70 28.59 32.34
C TRP A 222 0.30 28.00 32.16
N LYS A 223 -0.26 28.20 30.95
CA LYS A 223 -1.59 27.68 30.59
C LYS A 223 -1.57 27.10 29.18
N ILE A 224 -2.32 26.01 29.00
CA ILE A 224 -2.58 25.43 27.67
C ILE A 224 -3.66 26.30 27.00
N VAL A 225 -3.38 26.74 25.77
CA VAL A 225 -4.37 27.45 24.96
C VAL A 225 -5.36 26.41 24.39
N PRO A 226 -6.67 26.51 24.69
CA PRO A 226 -7.61 25.40 24.54
C PRO A 226 -8.08 25.10 23.09
N PHE A 227 -7.65 25.86 22.10
CA PHE A 227 -8.00 25.64 20.69
C PHE A 227 -6.73 25.37 19.89
N PRO A 228 -6.79 24.53 18.82
CA PRO A 228 -5.65 24.36 17.93
C PRO A 228 -5.31 25.73 17.34
N VAL A 229 -4.12 26.22 17.67
CA VAL A 229 -3.62 27.51 17.23
C VAL A 229 -3.02 27.32 15.84
N VAL A 230 -3.44 28.17 14.90
CA VAL A 230 -2.72 28.33 13.64
C VAL A 230 -1.41 29.02 13.99
N ARG A 231 -0.31 28.29 13.93
CA ARG A 231 1.02 28.83 14.24
C ARG A 231 1.50 29.72 13.10
N ASP A 232 1.42 29.20 11.87
CA ASP A 232 2.15 29.76 10.74
C ASP A 232 1.47 29.38 9.42
N LEU A 233 1.35 30.38 8.55
CA LEU A 233 0.96 30.24 7.16
C LEU A 233 2.22 30.48 6.31
N ARG A 234 2.76 29.43 5.73
CA ARG A 234 4.01 29.50 4.99
C ARG A 234 3.76 29.85 3.55
N VAL A 235 4.34 30.95 3.10
CA VAL A 235 4.47 31.30 1.69
C VAL A 235 5.95 31.58 1.47
N GLY A 236 6.70 30.53 1.17
CA GLY A 236 8.15 30.56 1.23
C GLY A 236 8.85 30.30 -0.10
N LEU A 237 10.09 30.75 -0.18
CA LEU A 237 11.05 30.33 -1.20
C LEU A 237 12.02 29.34 -0.56
N VAL A 238 12.19 28.19 -1.20
CA VAL A 238 13.12 27.15 -0.76
C VAL A 238 14.24 27.06 -1.80
N TYR A 239 15.44 27.44 -1.39
CA TYR A 239 16.64 27.28 -2.20
C TYR A 239 17.34 25.97 -1.84
N ARG A 240 17.26 24.99 -2.73
CA ARG A 240 17.91 23.69 -2.57
C ARG A 240 19.29 23.75 -3.19
N LEU A 241 20.29 23.39 -2.39
CA LEU A 241 21.67 23.27 -2.84
C LEU A 241 21.86 21.92 -3.53
N GLY A 242 22.83 21.86 -4.44
CA GLY A 242 23.29 20.61 -5.02
C GLY A 242 22.97 20.44 -6.49
N ASP A 243 23.40 19.34 -7.07
CA ASP A 243 23.29 19.11 -8.51
C ASP A 243 21.93 18.47 -8.88
N TYR A 244 21.16 18.06 -7.87
CA TYR A 244 19.85 17.42 -8.02
C TYR A 244 18.71 18.41 -7.76
N PRO A 245 17.93 18.76 -8.79
CA PRO A 245 16.76 19.62 -8.62
C PRO A 245 15.65 18.89 -7.87
N SER A 246 14.74 19.68 -7.30
CA SER A 246 13.54 19.21 -6.59
C SER A 246 12.79 18.10 -7.32
N THR A 247 12.67 18.19 -8.66
CA THR A 247 12.01 17.22 -9.54
C THR A 247 12.56 15.79 -9.44
N HIS A 248 13.84 15.63 -9.09
CA HIS A 248 14.48 14.31 -8.93
C HIS A 248 14.34 13.75 -7.52
N LYS A 249 14.03 14.59 -6.53
CA LYS A 249 13.89 14.19 -5.13
C LYS A 249 12.46 13.78 -4.78
N TYR A 250 12.35 12.96 -3.75
CA TYR A 250 11.09 12.46 -3.18
C TYR A 250 10.25 11.63 -4.16
N ARG A 251 10.90 11.05 -5.19
CA ARG A 251 10.25 10.18 -6.17
C ARG A 251 9.88 8.84 -5.54
N TRP A 252 8.96 8.11 -6.17
CA TRP A 252 8.69 6.74 -5.79
C TRP A 252 9.86 5.86 -6.21
N ARG A 253 10.27 4.91 -5.35
CA ARG A 253 11.34 3.96 -5.69
C ARG A 253 11.08 3.27 -7.02
N TYR A 254 9.83 2.86 -7.27
CA TYR A 254 9.39 2.28 -8.53
C TYR A 254 9.67 3.17 -9.76
N ASP A 255 9.61 4.50 -9.63
CA ASP A 255 9.88 5.42 -10.75
C ASP A 255 11.38 5.69 -10.97
N CYS A 256 12.24 5.32 -10.02
CA CYS A 256 13.69 5.56 -10.08
C CYS A 256 14.49 4.27 -10.33
N ASP A 257 13.92 3.12 -9.98
CA ASP A 257 14.61 1.83 -9.95
C ASP A 257 13.88 0.84 -10.86
N TYR A 258 14.42 0.66 -12.08
CA TYR A 258 13.87 -0.28 -13.06
C TYR A 258 13.82 -1.72 -12.53
N THR A 259 14.83 -2.14 -11.76
CA THR A 259 14.88 -3.51 -11.22
C THR A 259 13.76 -3.72 -10.22
N PHE A 260 13.52 -2.74 -9.35
CA PHE A 260 12.41 -2.76 -8.42
C PHE A 260 11.06 -2.69 -9.13
N ALA A 261 10.95 -1.91 -10.22
CA ALA A 261 9.74 -1.84 -11.02
C ALA A 261 9.39 -3.21 -11.64
N ALA A 262 10.37 -3.86 -12.28
CA ALA A 262 10.19 -5.18 -12.87
C ALA A 262 9.81 -6.25 -11.83
N LEU A 263 10.42 -6.22 -10.64
CA LEU A 263 10.06 -7.13 -9.53
C LEU A 263 8.64 -6.88 -9.01
N GLN A 264 8.21 -5.63 -8.91
CA GLN A 264 6.86 -5.32 -8.46
C GLN A 264 5.81 -5.74 -9.50
N ASP A 265 6.10 -5.55 -10.78
CA ASP A 265 5.24 -5.97 -11.88
C ASP A 265 5.14 -7.50 -11.97
N SER A 266 6.23 -8.23 -11.72
CA SER A 266 6.21 -9.70 -11.68
C SER A 266 5.38 -10.23 -10.51
N ILE A 267 5.48 -9.62 -9.32
CA ILE A 267 4.63 -9.94 -8.15
C ILE A 267 3.16 -9.66 -8.44
N ASN A 268 2.84 -8.53 -9.06
CA ASN A 268 1.48 -8.16 -9.40
C ASN A 268 0.89 -9.13 -10.44
N THR A 269 1.67 -9.45 -11.48
CA THR A 269 1.29 -10.45 -12.49
C THR A 269 1.03 -11.80 -11.85
N ALA A 270 1.92 -12.28 -10.95
CA ALA A 270 1.71 -13.54 -10.23
C ALA A 270 0.42 -13.54 -9.40
N ARG A 271 0.09 -12.42 -8.75
CA ARG A 271 -1.16 -12.26 -7.99
C ARG A 271 -2.40 -12.26 -8.89
N GLU A 272 -2.34 -11.62 -10.05
CA GLU A 272 -3.43 -11.61 -11.02
C GLU A 272 -3.65 -13.01 -11.60
N THR A 273 -2.58 -13.69 -12.00
CA THR A 273 -2.63 -15.09 -12.45
C THR A 273 -3.20 -16.00 -11.37
N ALA A 274 -2.80 -15.84 -10.10
CA ALA A 274 -3.35 -16.61 -9.00
C ALA A 274 -4.87 -16.40 -8.84
N LYS A 275 -5.35 -15.16 -8.94
CA LYS A 275 -6.80 -14.85 -8.88
C LYS A 275 -7.55 -15.46 -10.06
N ILE A 276 -6.98 -15.35 -11.26
CA ILE A 276 -7.56 -15.92 -12.48
C ILE A 276 -7.65 -17.44 -12.36
N ASN A 277 -6.59 -18.09 -11.89
CA ASN A 277 -6.56 -19.54 -11.69
C ASN A 277 -7.57 -19.99 -10.62
N GLN A 278 -7.70 -19.27 -9.51
CA GLN A 278 -8.76 -19.51 -8.52
C GLN A 278 -10.15 -19.38 -9.14
N HIS A 279 -10.39 -18.30 -9.89
CA HIS A 279 -11.67 -18.10 -10.57
C HIS A 279 -11.98 -19.24 -11.56
N TYR A 280 -11.01 -19.67 -12.37
CA TYR A 280 -11.19 -20.80 -13.29
C TYR A 280 -11.43 -22.13 -12.55
N ALA A 281 -10.71 -22.39 -11.45
CA ALA A 281 -10.93 -23.58 -10.63
C ALA A 281 -12.35 -23.61 -10.04
N ASP A 282 -12.81 -22.49 -9.46
CA ASP A 282 -14.10 -22.39 -8.80
C ASP A 282 -15.29 -22.41 -9.77
N SER A 283 -15.14 -21.80 -10.97
CA SER A 283 -16.21 -21.67 -11.95
C SER A 283 -16.21 -22.81 -12.98
N VAL A 284 -15.11 -22.98 -13.72
CA VAL A 284 -15.01 -23.95 -14.81
C VAL A 284 -14.79 -25.35 -14.27
N GLY A 285 -13.86 -25.50 -13.31
CA GLY A 285 -13.58 -26.79 -12.68
C GLY A 285 -14.84 -27.41 -12.09
N LYS A 286 -15.61 -26.63 -11.32
CA LYS A 286 -16.85 -27.10 -10.70
C LYS A 286 -17.93 -27.53 -11.71
N VAL A 287 -18.06 -26.82 -12.84
CA VAL A 287 -19.03 -27.19 -13.90
C VAL A 287 -18.59 -28.48 -14.60
N ILE A 288 -17.31 -28.56 -14.97
CA ILE A 288 -16.74 -29.75 -15.61
C ILE A 288 -16.88 -30.97 -14.69
N ASP A 289 -16.54 -30.84 -13.40
CA ASP A 289 -16.68 -31.91 -12.43
C ASP A 289 -18.15 -32.35 -12.29
N ALA A 290 -19.08 -31.40 -12.22
CA ALA A 290 -20.50 -31.71 -12.13
C ALA A 290 -21.02 -32.45 -13.37
N GLU A 291 -20.59 -32.07 -14.57
CA GLU A 291 -20.94 -32.77 -15.81
C GLU A 291 -20.29 -34.16 -15.88
N PHE A 292 -19.01 -34.26 -15.53
CA PHE A 292 -18.29 -35.52 -15.47
C PHE A 292 -19.00 -36.52 -14.57
N TRP A 293 -19.35 -36.12 -13.34
CA TRP A 293 -20.06 -36.99 -12.40
C TRP A 293 -21.45 -37.39 -12.90
N LYS A 294 -22.17 -36.52 -13.62
CA LYS A 294 -23.47 -36.87 -14.24
C LYS A 294 -23.31 -37.98 -15.27
N VAL A 295 -22.37 -37.80 -16.22
CA VAL A 295 -22.11 -38.79 -17.28
C VAL A 295 -21.58 -40.09 -16.69
N TYR A 296 -20.64 -40.01 -15.76
CA TYR A 296 -20.09 -41.18 -15.08
C TYR A 296 -21.17 -41.97 -14.32
N ASN A 297 -22.01 -41.29 -13.53
CA ASN A 297 -23.10 -41.94 -12.82
C ASN A 297 -24.13 -42.58 -13.76
N ALA A 298 -24.42 -41.93 -14.89
CA ALA A 298 -25.30 -42.50 -15.92
C ALA A 298 -24.70 -43.78 -16.53
N ALA A 299 -23.43 -43.75 -16.93
CA ALA A 299 -22.73 -44.90 -17.48
C ALA A 299 -22.61 -46.05 -16.46
N ALA A 300 -22.26 -45.74 -15.21
CA ALA A 300 -22.21 -46.71 -14.12
C ALA A 300 -23.58 -47.36 -13.87
N ARG A 301 -24.67 -46.60 -13.98
CA ARG A 301 -26.03 -47.13 -13.86
C ARG A 301 -26.36 -48.10 -14.99
N VAL A 302 -26.03 -47.75 -16.24
CA VAL A 302 -26.22 -48.64 -17.40
C VAL A 302 -25.42 -49.93 -17.23
N ASN A 303 -24.15 -49.83 -16.82
CA ASN A 303 -23.30 -51.00 -16.58
C ASN A 303 -23.83 -51.89 -15.45
N ARG A 304 -24.38 -51.30 -14.37
CA ARG A 304 -25.05 -52.06 -13.31
C ARG A 304 -26.30 -52.78 -13.81
N ILE A 305 -27.16 -52.10 -14.57
CA ILE A 305 -28.35 -52.71 -15.17
C ILE A 305 -27.97 -53.85 -16.11
N HIS A 306 -26.93 -53.64 -16.93
CA HIS A 306 -26.42 -54.67 -17.82
C HIS A 306 -25.86 -55.87 -17.04
N ALA A 307 -25.04 -55.64 -16.02
CA ALA A 307 -24.52 -56.70 -15.15
C ALA A 307 -25.65 -57.47 -14.43
N ASP A 308 -26.67 -56.78 -13.92
CA ASP A 308 -27.85 -57.40 -13.32
C ASP A 308 -28.64 -58.22 -14.34
N SER A 309 -28.77 -57.74 -15.58
CA SER A 309 -29.44 -58.49 -16.66
C SER A 309 -28.69 -59.76 -17.03
N VAL A 310 -27.37 -59.69 -17.19
CA VAL A 310 -26.51 -60.83 -17.46
C VAL A 310 -26.54 -61.83 -16.30
N ARG A 311 -26.56 -61.36 -15.04
CA ARG A 311 -26.71 -62.23 -13.87
C ARG A 311 -28.05 -62.96 -13.88
N ARG A 312 -29.16 -62.26 -14.17
CA ARG A 312 -30.50 -62.87 -14.28
C ARG A 312 -30.56 -63.90 -15.41
N GLU A 313 -29.96 -63.61 -16.57
CA GLU A 313 -29.87 -64.56 -17.67
C GLU A 313 -29.02 -65.79 -17.30
N ALA A 314 -27.90 -65.60 -16.62
CA ALA A 314 -27.06 -66.69 -16.14
C ALA A 314 -27.80 -67.57 -15.12
N GLU A 315 -28.52 -66.97 -14.17
CA GLU A 315 -29.37 -67.68 -13.21
C GLU A 315 -30.51 -68.45 -13.90
N ALA A 316 -31.14 -67.86 -14.92
CA ALA A 316 -32.16 -68.52 -15.73
C ALA A 316 -31.60 -69.70 -16.53
N ARG A 317 -30.42 -69.53 -17.15
CA ARG A 317 -29.70 -70.61 -17.85
C ARG A 317 -29.32 -71.74 -16.90
N GLN A 318 -28.84 -71.43 -15.69
CA GLN A 318 -28.53 -72.44 -14.68
C GLN A 318 -29.78 -73.20 -14.21
N LYS A 319 -30.91 -72.50 -14.02
CA LYS A 319 -32.19 -73.16 -13.68
C LYS A 319 -32.66 -74.07 -14.81
N ALA A 320 -32.60 -73.61 -16.07
CA ALA A 320 -32.96 -74.40 -17.24
C ALA A 320 -32.06 -75.64 -17.42
N GLN A 321 -30.74 -75.49 -17.20
CA GLN A 321 -29.80 -76.62 -17.23
C GLN A 321 -30.09 -77.63 -16.10
N LYS A 322 -30.35 -77.18 -14.87
CA LYS A 322 -30.75 -78.06 -13.76
C LYS A 322 -32.04 -78.81 -14.08
N GLU A 323 -33.02 -78.16 -14.70
CA GLU A 323 -34.27 -78.79 -15.10
C GLU A 323 -34.07 -79.79 -16.26
N ALA A 324 -33.23 -79.47 -17.25
CA ALA A 324 -32.87 -80.37 -18.34
C ALA A 324 -32.15 -81.62 -17.84
N VAL A 325 -31.18 -81.47 -16.92
CA VAL A 325 -30.50 -82.60 -16.26
C VAL A 325 -31.49 -83.43 -15.44
N ARG A 326 -32.45 -82.80 -14.74
CA ARG A 326 -33.52 -83.51 -14.02
C ARG A 326 -34.40 -84.31 -14.98
N LYS A 327 -34.77 -83.76 -16.14
CA LYS A 327 -35.54 -84.45 -17.19
C LYS A 327 -34.74 -85.58 -17.82
N GLN A 328 -33.45 -85.41 -18.09
CA GLN A 328 -32.57 -86.47 -18.59
C GLN A 328 -32.42 -87.61 -17.58
N ARG A 329 -32.15 -87.31 -16.30
CA ARG A 329 -32.11 -88.31 -15.23
C ARG A 329 -33.45 -89.04 -15.06
N ALA A 330 -34.57 -88.37 -15.29
CA ALA A 330 -35.89 -89.02 -15.26
C ALA A 330 -36.11 -89.96 -16.46
N LYS A 331 -35.66 -89.57 -17.67
CA LYS A 331 -35.70 -90.42 -18.87
C LYS A 331 -34.78 -91.64 -18.73
N GLU A 332 -33.55 -91.45 -18.27
CA GLU A 332 -32.59 -92.54 -18.05
C GLU A 332 -33.10 -93.52 -16.97
N LYS A 333 -33.72 -93.02 -15.90
CA LYS A 333 -34.40 -93.89 -14.91
C LYS A 333 -35.57 -94.67 -15.54
N ALA A 334 -36.29 -94.09 -16.50
CA ALA A 334 -37.36 -94.77 -17.21
C ALA A 334 -36.83 -95.83 -18.20
N GLU A 335 -35.71 -95.55 -18.88
CA GLU A 335 -35.03 -96.51 -19.78
C GLU A 335 -34.38 -97.66 -19.00
N ARG A 336 -33.68 -97.39 -17.90
CA ARG A 336 -33.17 -98.46 -17.01
C ARG A 336 -34.29 -99.34 -16.46
N LYS A 337 -35.49 -98.79 -16.22
CA LYS A 337 -36.68 -99.59 -15.87
C LYS A 337 -37.18 -100.44 -17.04
N LYS A 338 -37.06 -99.98 -18.29
CA LYS A 338 -37.40 -100.77 -19.50
C LYS A 338 -36.38 -101.87 -19.76
N GLU A 339 -35.08 -101.58 -19.65
CA GLU A 339 -34.00 -102.57 -19.84
C GLU A 339 -34.05 -103.68 -18.79
N LYS A 340 -34.31 -103.36 -17.52
CA LYS A 340 -34.53 -104.40 -16.48
C LYS A 340 -35.72 -105.32 -16.79
N LYS A 341 -36.75 -104.83 -17.50
CA LYS A 341 -37.85 -105.67 -17.97
C LYS A 341 -37.46 -106.55 -19.18
N ALA A 342 -36.51 -106.10 -20.00
CA ALA A 342 -36.02 -106.84 -21.16
C ALA A 342 -34.99 -107.93 -20.79
N SER A 343 -34.13 -107.68 -19.80
CA SER A 343 -33.14 -108.68 -19.34
C SER A 343 -33.78 -109.86 -18.60
N ALA A 344 -34.92 -109.64 -17.92
CA ALA A 344 -35.71 -110.72 -17.32
C ALA A 344 -36.31 -111.70 -18.36
N GLY A 345 -36.40 -111.28 -19.65
CA GLY A 345 -36.84 -112.16 -20.73
C GLY A 345 -35.75 -113.08 -21.29
N LYS A 346 -34.47 -112.68 -21.21
CA LYS A 346 -33.34 -113.43 -21.83
C LYS A 346 -32.75 -114.54 -20.94
N ASP A 347 -32.92 -114.48 -19.63
CA ASP A 347 -32.46 -115.56 -18.73
C ASP A 347 -33.35 -116.82 -18.79
N ASN A 348 -34.59 -116.70 -19.27
CA ASN A 348 -35.46 -117.85 -19.47
C ASN A 348 -35.10 -118.69 -20.72
N ASP A 349 -34.52 -118.08 -21.76
CA ASP A 349 -34.15 -118.78 -23.00
C ASP A 349 -32.83 -119.58 -22.89
N LYS A 350 -31.88 -119.14 -22.04
CA LYS A 350 -30.60 -119.85 -21.86
C LYS A 350 -30.74 -121.20 -21.15
N ARG A 351 -31.71 -121.35 -20.24
CA ARG A 351 -32.01 -122.63 -19.56
C ARG A 351 -32.67 -123.68 -20.45
N ALA A 352 -33.17 -123.31 -21.63
CA ALA A 352 -33.83 -124.23 -22.55
C ALA A 352 -32.86 -124.96 -23.50
N ASN A 353 -31.66 -124.40 -23.75
CA ASN A 353 -30.72 -124.94 -24.73
C ASN A 353 -29.71 -125.97 -24.16
N GLU A 354 -29.42 -125.95 -22.86
CA GLU A 354 -28.50 -126.92 -22.22
C GLU A 354 -29.08 -128.35 -22.11
N ARG A 355 -30.33 -128.59 -22.54
CA ARG A 355 -30.97 -129.92 -22.53
C ARG A 355 -30.91 -130.66 -23.88
N LYS A 356 -30.32 -130.08 -24.93
CA LYS A 356 -30.37 -130.65 -26.29
C LYS A 356 -29.07 -131.27 -26.80
N GLU A 357 -27.92 -131.06 -26.17
CA GLU A 357 -26.63 -131.57 -26.67
C GLU A 357 -26.25 -132.99 -26.17
N ASP A 358 -26.98 -133.56 -25.21
CA ASP A 358 -26.69 -134.88 -24.60
C ASP A 358 -27.13 -136.12 -25.44
N LYS A 359 -27.44 -136.00 -26.74
CA LYS A 359 -28.10 -137.11 -27.49
C LYS A 359 -27.46 -137.72 -28.73
N ASP A 360 -26.40 -137.17 -29.34
CA ASP A 360 -26.05 -137.57 -30.72
C ASP A 360 -24.63 -138.12 -31.02
N GLU A 361 -23.78 -138.50 -30.05
CA GLU A 361 -22.46 -139.14 -30.34
C GLU A 361 -22.34 -140.64 -30.02
N ALA A 362 -23.46 -141.35 -29.83
CA ALA A 362 -23.47 -142.82 -29.82
C ALA A 362 -23.75 -143.40 -31.22
N ARG A 363 -22.72 -143.51 -32.08
CA ARG A 363 -22.63 -144.54 -33.12
C ARG A 363 -21.23 -144.72 -33.71
#